data_AF-A0A246JD66-F1
#
_entry.id   AF-A0A246JD66-F1
#
_cell.length_a   1.000
_cell.length_b   1.000
_cell.length_c   1.000
_cell.angle_alpha   90.00
_cell.angle_beta   90.00
_cell.angle_gamma   90.00
#
_symmetry.space_group_name_H-M   'P 1'
#
loop_
_entity.id
_entity.type
_entity.pdbx_description
1 polymer ?
#
loop_
_entity_poly.entity_id
_entity_poly.type
_entity_poly.pdbx_seq_one_letter_code
_entity_poly.pdbx_strand_id
1 'polypeptide(L)'
;MAALLGCAALLAGCDQLGIEDPAKVAAAKEADGKAIGGACRNALRAIEDCYALNPKAQKAAVYEGWREMDEYMRENKLEGTRPQVANPAAAKAGGSASDGEDEAPDPRSAKGKVGDKAADKAGH
;
A
#
# COMPACT_ATOMS: atom_id res chain seq x y z
N MET A 1 -41.75 30.39 -1.36
CA MET A 1 -41.41 28.95 -1.36
C MET A 1 -41.37 28.34 -2.77
N ALA A 2 -42.41 28.49 -3.60
CA ALA A 2 -42.45 27.85 -4.93
C ALA A 2 -41.36 28.32 -5.92
N ALA A 3 -40.97 29.61 -5.88
CA ALA A 3 -39.90 30.14 -6.74
C ALA A 3 -38.50 29.60 -6.40
N LEU A 4 -38.22 29.29 -5.12
CA LEU A 4 -36.94 28.70 -4.72
C LEU A 4 -36.83 27.22 -5.11
N LEU A 5 -37.94 26.47 -5.11
CA LEU A 5 -37.95 25.08 -5.57
C LEU A 5 -37.71 24.97 -7.10
N GLY A 6 -38.23 25.92 -7.89
CA GLY A 6 -38.01 25.95 -9.34
C GLY A 6 -36.54 26.18 -9.73
N CYS A 7 -35.84 27.08 -9.02
CA CYS A 7 -34.42 27.32 -9.25
C CYS A 7 -33.56 26.09 -8.88
N ALA A 8 -33.89 25.36 -7.82
CA ALA A 8 -33.17 24.15 -7.43
C ALA A 8 -33.30 23.02 -8.48
N ALA A 9 -34.48 22.89 -9.11
CA ALA A 9 -34.72 21.90 -10.16
C ALA A 9 -33.91 22.19 -11.45
N LEU A 10 -33.69 23.46 -11.78
CA LEU A 10 -32.88 23.84 -12.94
C LEU A 10 -31.38 23.59 -12.72
N LEU A 11 -30.87 23.73 -11.49
CA LEU A 11 -29.48 23.39 -11.17
C LEU A 11 -29.23 21.88 -11.13
N ALA A 12 -30.21 21.07 -10.71
CA ALA A 12 -30.08 19.61 -10.68
C ALA A 12 -30.18 18.95 -12.07
N GLY A 13 -30.63 19.67 -13.10
CA GLY A 13 -30.83 19.14 -14.45
C GLY A 13 -29.57 19.01 -15.31
N CYS A 14 -28.46 19.70 -14.97
CA CYS A 14 -27.22 19.66 -15.77
C CYS A 14 -26.54 18.28 -15.75
N ASP A 15 -26.59 17.56 -14.62
CA ASP A 15 -26.05 16.20 -14.47
C ASP A 15 -26.80 15.20 -15.41
N GLN A 16 -28.09 15.44 -15.66
CA GLN A 16 -28.93 14.58 -16.51
C GLN A 16 -28.73 14.83 -18.02
N LEU A 17 -28.07 15.94 -18.39
CA LEU A 17 -27.69 16.29 -19.77
C LEU A 17 -26.35 15.68 -20.19
N GLY A 18 -25.68 14.92 -19.32
CA GLY A 18 -24.40 14.27 -19.61
C GLY A 18 -23.21 15.23 -19.71
N ILE A 19 -23.38 16.50 -19.31
CA ILE A 19 -22.31 17.48 -19.20
C ILE A 19 -21.76 17.37 -17.78
N GLU A 20 -20.73 16.55 -17.62
CA GLU A 20 -20.03 16.40 -16.34
C GLU A 20 -19.44 17.75 -15.91
N ASP A 21 -19.78 18.18 -14.70
CA ASP A 21 -19.22 19.38 -14.10
C ASP A 21 -17.70 19.22 -13.91
N PRO A 22 -16.87 20.14 -14.42
CA PRO A 22 -15.41 20.00 -14.36
C PRO A 22 -14.88 19.96 -12.93
N ALA A 23 -15.54 20.61 -11.96
CA ALA A 23 -15.17 20.55 -10.56
C ALA A 23 -15.51 19.17 -9.97
N LYS A 24 -16.64 18.56 -10.34
CA LYS A 24 -17.00 17.19 -9.96
C LYS A 24 -15.98 16.17 -10.49
N VAL A 25 -15.55 16.30 -11.75
CA VAL A 25 -14.50 15.44 -12.34
C VAL A 25 -13.16 15.64 -11.62
N ALA A 26 -12.80 16.87 -11.27
CA ALA A 26 -11.57 17.16 -10.53
C ALA A 26 -11.61 16.53 -9.12
N ALA A 27 -12.73 16.67 -8.41
CA ALA A 27 -12.94 16.07 -7.10
C ALA A 27 -12.92 14.54 -7.15
N ALA A 28 -13.53 13.93 -8.18
CA ALA A 28 -13.46 12.48 -8.39
C ALA A 28 -12.02 12.00 -8.59
N LYS A 29 -11.23 12.70 -9.42
CA LYS A 29 -9.81 12.37 -9.62
C LYS A 29 -8.96 12.54 -8.37
N GLU A 30 -9.29 13.50 -7.50
CA GLU A 30 -8.62 13.66 -6.21
C GLU A 30 -8.97 12.50 -5.27
N ALA A 31 -10.26 12.16 -5.17
CA ALA A 31 -10.74 11.03 -4.37
C ALA A 31 -10.13 9.70 -4.84
N ASP A 32 -10.07 9.47 -6.15
CA ASP A 32 -9.42 8.31 -6.75
C ASP A 32 -7.92 8.27 -6.41
N GLY A 33 -7.24 9.43 -6.46
CA GLY A 33 -5.84 9.54 -6.06
C GLY A 33 -5.63 9.13 -4.60
N LYS A 34 -6.43 9.67 -3.67
CA LYS A 34 -6.36 9.31 -2.25
C LYS A 34 -6.63 7.82 -2.02
N ALA A 35 -7.65 7.27 -2.67
CA ALA A 35 -7.98 5.84 -2.59
C ALA A 35 -6.82 4.95 -3.07
N ILE A 36 -6.20 5.32 -4.20
CA ILE A 36 -5.00 4.64 -4.71
C ILE A 36 -3.87 4.70 -3.69
N GLY A 37 -3.57 5.89 -3.15
CA GLY A 37 -2.52 6.10 -2.16
C GLY A 37 -2.69 5.25 -0.91
N GLY A 38 -3.90 5.28 -0.34
CA GLY A 38 -4.23 4.48 0.84
C GLY A 38 -4.12 2.99 0.59
N ALA A 39 -4.68 2.49 -0.52
CA ALA A 39 -4.54 1.08 -0.90
C ALA A 39 -3.07 0.69 -1.07
N CYS A 40 -2.26 1.57 -1.65
CA CYS A 40 -0.84 1.36 -1.85
C CYS A 40 -0.06 1.23 -0.54
N ARG A 41 -0.38 2.07 0.45
CA ARG A 41 0.25 1.98 1.78
C ARG A 41 -0.15 0.71 2.50
N ASN A 42 -1.43 0.37 2.48
CA ASN A 42 -1.93 -0.89 3.02
C ASN A 42 -1.26 -2.09 2.33
N ALA A 43 -0.91 -1.95 1.05
CA ALA A 43 -0.17 -2.96 0.30
C ALA A 43 1.35 -2.97 0.61
N LEU A 44 1.82 -2.27 1.64
CA LEU A 44 3.23 -2.16 2.04
C LEU A 44 4.16 -1.66 0.92
N ARG A 45 3.66 -0.85 -0.03
CA ARG A 45 4.48 -0.28 -1.10
C ARG A 45 5.10 1.06 -0.73
N ALA A 46 6.28 1.32 -1.29
CA ALA A 46 6.87 2.64 -1.30
C ALA A 46 6.05 3.58 -2.18
N ILE A 47 6.01 4.88 -1.85
CA ILE A 47 5.25 5.87 -2.61
C ILE A 47 5.72 5.98 -4.07
N GLU A 48 7.01 5.80 -4.32
CA GLU A 48 7.58 5.82 -5.67
C GLU A 48 7.05 4.67 -6.54
N ASP A 49 6.84 3.48 -5.98
CA ASP A 49 6.19 2.37 -6.69
C ASP A 49 4.75 2.73 -7.07
N CYS A 50 4.05 3.41 -6.18
CA CYS A 50 2.66 3.82 -6.38
C CYS A 50 2.54 4.81 -7.55
N TYR A 51 3.49 5.72 -7.70
CA TYR A 51 3.55 6.60 -8.87
C TYR A 51 3.87 5.86 -10.16
N ALA A 52 4.79 4.89 -10.12
CA ALA A 52 5.12 4.07 -11.28
C ALA A 52 3.94 3.22 -11.77
N LEU A 53 3.15 2.69 -10.84
CA LEU A 53 1.99 1.86 -11.10
C LEU A 53 0.75 2.64 -11.54
N ASN A 54 0.63 3.89 -11.12
CA ASN A 54 -0.55 4.73 -11.36
C ASN A 54 -0.18 6.05 -12.07
N PRO A 55 0.38 6.00 -13.29
CA PRO A 55 0.91 7.19 -13.97
C PRO A 55 -0.17 8.22 -14.34
N LYS A 56 -1.45 7.83 -14.33
CA LYS A 56 -2.59 8.73 -14.62
C LYS A 56 -3.17 9.38 -13.37
N ALA A 57 -2.78 8.92 -12.18
CA ALA A 57 -3.29 9.44 -10.92
C ALA A 57 -2.60 10.76 -10.55
N GLN A 58 -3.32 11.62 -9.85
CA GLN A 58 -2.75 12.87 -9.34
C GLN A 58 -1.79 12.56 -8.20
N LYS A 59 -0.48 12.77 -8.43
CA LYS A 59 0.57 12.42 -7.45
C LYS A 59 0.33 13.03 -6.07
N ALA A 60 -0.12 14.29 -6.02
CA ALA A 60 -0.42 14.96 -4.76
C ALA A 60 -1.52 14.23 -3.98
N ALA A 61 -2.65 13.91 -4.62
CA ALA A 61 -3.74 13.17 -3.98
C ALA A 61 -3.31 11.74 -3.55
N VAL A 62 -2.50 11.08 -4.37
CA VAL A 62 -1.91 9.76 -4.03
C VAL A 62 -1.03 9.85 -2.78
N TYR A 63 -0.20 10.89 -2.67
CA TYR A 63 0.63 11.09 -1.49
C TYR A 63 -0.19 11.34 -0.23
N GLU A 64 -1.20 12.23 -0.32
CA GLU A 64 -2.09 12.52 0.80
C GLU A 64 -2.76 11.24 1.32
N GLY A 65 -3.41 10.46 0.44
CA GLY A 65 -4.05 9.21 0.86
C GLY A 65 -3.07 8.16 1.38
N TRP A 66 -1.84 8.12 0.87
CA TRP A 66 -0.79 7.24 1.39
C TRP A 66 -0.37 7.62 2.81
N ARG A 67 -0.24 8.92 3.10
CA ARG A 67 0.11 9.42 4.44
C ARG A 67 -1.02 9.22 5.45
N GLU A 68 -2.25 9.52 5.05
CA GLU A 68 -3.45 9.29 5.88
C GLU A 68 -3.55 7.82 6.28
N MET A 69 -3.35 6.90 5.33
CA MET A 69 -3.35 5.47 5.63
C MET A 69 -2.15 5.03 6.46
N ASP A 70 -0.96 5.63 6.27
CA ASP A 70 0.22 5.31 7.09
C ASP A 70 0.01 5.69 8.56
N GLU A 71 -0.52 6.89 8.80
CA GLU A 71 -0.86 7.33 10.15
C GLU A 71 -1.92 6.41 10.75
N TYR A 72 -2.99 6.13 10.00
CA TYR A 72 -4.04 5.21 10.44
C TYR A 72 -3.50 3.83 10.81
N MET A 73 -2.63 3.24 9.99
CA MET A 73 -2.01 1.95 10.28
C MET A 73 -1.11 2.00 11.53
N ARG A 74 -0.34 3.08 11.73
CA ARG A 74 0.52 3.27 12.92
C ARG A 74 -0.29 3.44 14.20
N GLU A 75 -1.33 4.26 14.15
CA GLU A 75 -2.21 4.51 15.29
C GLU A 75 -3.01 3.26 15.69
N ASN A 76 -3.44 2.47 14.70
CA ASN A 76 -4.33 1.32 14.92
C ASN A 76 -3.61 -0.04 14.86
N LYS A 77 -2.27 -0.05 14.68
CA LYS A 77 -1.43 -1.26 14.61
C LYS A 77 -1.94 -2.27 13.58
N LEU A 78 -2.34 -1.78 12.40
CA LEU A 78 -2.82 -2.62 11.33
C LEU A 78 -1.64 -3.21 10.55
N GLU A 79 -1.75 -4.48 10.21
CA GLU A 79 -0.81 -5.15 9.33
C GLU A 79 -1.23 -4.94 7.87
N GLY A 80 -0.28 -4.52 7.06
CA GLY A 80 -0.49 -4.40 5.62
C GLY A 80 -0.43 -5.76 4.93
N THR A 81 -0.92 -5.83 3.70
CA THR A 81 -0.94 -7.05 2.89
C THR A 81 0.10 -6.95 1.78
N ARG A 82 0.98 -7.94 1.61
CA ARG A 82 1.94 -7.90 0.51
C ARG A 82 1.23 -7.98 -0.85
N PRO A 83 1.65 -7.19 -1.86
CA PRO A 83 1.04 -7.23 -3.18
C PRO A 83 1.40 -8.54 -3.90
N GLN A 84 0.41 -9.20 -4.50
CA GLN A 84 0.63 -10.37 -5.36
C GLN A 84 1.03 -9.99 -6.79
N VAL A 85 0.73 -8.76 -7.20
CA VAL A 85 1.05 -8.24 -8.54
C VAL A 85 2.43 -7.61 -8.54
N ALA A 86 3.31 -8.04 -9.43
CA ALA A 86 4.64 -7.47 -9.57
C ALA A 86 4.61 -6.01 -10.06
N ASN A 87 5.58 -5.19 -9.64
CA ASN A 87 5.77 -3.86 -10.21
C ASN A 87 6.46 -4.00 -11.58
N PRO A 88 5.82 -3.60 -12.69
CA PRO A 88 6.42 -3.71 -14.03
C PRO A 88 7.68 -2.85 -14.19
N ALA A 89 7.84 -1.77 -13.39
CA ALA A 89 9.05 -0.96 -13.38
C ALA A 89 10.22 -1.64 -12.66
N ALA A 90 9.95 -2.44 -11.62
CA ALA A 90 10.98 -3.19 -10.90
C ALA A 90 11.58 -4.31 -11.77
N ALA A 91 10.78 -4.94 -12.63
CA ALA A 91 11.23 -5.99 -13.56
C ALA A 91 12.25 -5.48 -14.60
N LYS A 92 12.27 -4.17 -14.88
CA LYS A 92 13.25 -3.54 -15.79
C LYS A 92 14.60 -3.26 -15.11
N ALA A 93 14.65 -3.28 -13.77
CA ALA A 93 15.81 -2.84 -12.99
C ALA A 93 16.65 -3.99 -12.39
N GLY A 94 16.16 -5.23 -12.34
CA GLY A 94 16.99 -6.35 -11.89
C GLY A 94 16.24 -7.66 -11.66
N GLY A 95 16.61 -8.70 -12.41
CA GLY A 95 16.48 -10.06 -11.92
C GLY A 95 17.47 -10.24 -10.77
N SER A 96 17.00 -10.19 -9.52
CA SER A 96 17.57 -10.86 -8.33
C SER A 96 16.96 -10.24 -7.08
N ALA A 97 15.89 -10.86 -6.57
CA ALA A 97 15.61 -11.02 -5.14
C ALA A 97 14.39 -11.95 -5.02
N SER A 98 14.62 -13.24 -5.28
CA SER A 98 13.94 -14.29 -4.50
C SER A 98 14.56 -14.31 -3.10
N ASP A 99 13.78 -14.82 -2.16
CA ASP A 99 14.09 -15.14 -0.75
C ASP A 99 13.95 -13.99 0.26
N GLY A 100 13.29 -14.18 1.41
CA GLY A 100 12.82 -15.41 2.01
C GLY A 100 11.74 -15.14 3.06
N GLU A 101 10.80 -16.07 3.10
CA GLU A 101 9.94 -16.34 4.22
C GLU A 101 10.65 -17.34 5.17
N ASP A 102 10.40 -17.13 6.46
CA ASP A 102 10.54 -18.03 7.60
C ASP A 102 11.85 -18.22 8.39
N GLU A 103 11.67 -17.89 9.67
CA GLU A 103 12.22 -18.52 10.88
C GLU A 103 13.64 -18.14 11.37
N ALA A 104 13.67 -17.24 12.35
CA ALA A 104 14.79 -17.13 13.29
C ALA A 104 14.61 -18.19 14.41
N PRO A 105 15.53 -19.16 14.60
CA PRO A 105 15.44 -20.07 15.73
C PRO A 105 15.87 -19.37 17.03
N ASP A 106 14.98 -19.41 18.03
CA ASP A 106 15.21 -18.95 19.41
C ASP A 106 16.30 -19.80 20.12
N PRO A 107 17.35 -19.21 20.71
CA PRO A 107 18.48 -19.95 21.28
C PRO A 107 18.27 -20.45 22.74
N ARG A 108 17.03 -20.58 23.25
CA ARG A 108 16.82 -20.83 24.70
C ARG A 108 16.44 -22.24 25.15
N SER A 109 16.48 -23.28 24.30
CA SER A 109 16.21 -24.64 24.77
C SER A 109 17.25 -25.66 24.31
N ALA A 110 18.35 -25.81 25.06
CA ALA A 110 19.00 -27.10 25.38
C ALA A 110 20.30 -26.91 26.19
N LYS A 111 20.18 -26.47 27.45
CA LYS A 111 21.23 -26.72 28.45
C LYS A 111 20.81 -27.94 29.27
N GLY A 112 21.45 -29.07 29.01
CA GLY A 112 21.67 -30.12 30.02
C GLY A 112 21.26 -31.53 29.62
N LYS A 113 22.25 -32.34 29.19
CA LYS A 113 22.67 -33.53 29.95
C LYS A 113 24.17 -33.77 29.75
N VAL A 114 24.78 -34.21 30.83
CA VAL A 114 26.20 -34.36 31.12
C VAL A 114 26.66 -35.81 30.87
N GLY A 115 27.95 -35.98 30.55
CA GLY A 115 28.74 -37.23 30.65
C GLY A 115 28.64 -38.18 29.45
N ASP A 116 29.66 -38.88 28.97
CA ASP A 116 31.01 -39.21 29.47
C ASP A 116 31.85 -39.81 28.29
N LYS A 117 33.18 -39.90 28.47
CA LYS A 117 34.22 -40.66 27.70
C LYS A 117 35.04 -39.99 26.57
N ALA A 118 36.23 -39.55 27.00
CA ALA A 118 37.57 -40.09 26.67
C ALA A 118 38.12 -40.07 25.21
N ALA A 119 39.16 -39.23 25.03
CA ALA A 119 40.49 -39.47 24.44
C ALA A 119 40.67 -40.35 23.17
N ASP A 120 41.31 -39.82 22.10
CA ASP A 120 42.72 -40.10 21.73
C ASP A 120 43.19 -39.28 20.49
N LYS A 121 44.46 -38.81 20.55
CA LYS A 121 45.52 -38.49 19.54
C LYS A 121 45.17 -38.22 18.07
N ALA A 122 45.60 -37.09 17.48
CA ALA A 122 46.95 -36.74 16.98
C ALA A 122 47.42 -37.49 15.72
N GLY A 123 47.49 -36.75 14.60
CA GLY A 123 48.55 -36.79 13.58
C GLY A 123 48.69 -37.99 12.64
N HIS A 124 48.51 -37.74 11.34
CA HIS A 124 49.47 -38.12 10.30
C HIS A 124 49.46 -37.10 9.18
#